data_AF-A0AA40DM12-F1
#
_entry.id   AF-A0AA40DM12-F1
#
_cell.length_a   1.000
_cell.length_b   1.000
_cell.length_c   1.000
_cell.angle_alpha   90.00
_cell.angle_beta   90.00
_cell.angle_gamma   90.00
#
_symmetry.space_group_name_H-M   'P 1'
#
loop_
_entity.id
_entity.type
_entity.pdbx_description
1 polymer ?
#
loop_
_entity_poly.entity_id
_entity_poly.type
_entity_poly.pdbx_seq_one_letter_code
_entity_poly.pdbx_strand_id
1 'polypeptide(L)'
;MGAGGRIHQPTRDRAEMQAALAALGHRDWWLEGWERVVIVTNSEYVGKGATQNMLKWTAEGWPGGSEGSPNRDLWEFLSGLLGEYAEKGCEVSFWIG
;
A
#
# COMPACT_ATOMS: atom_id res chain seq x y z
N MET A 1 -8.72 -17.00 -16.29
CA MET A 1 -7.64 -17.88 -15.79
C MET A 1 -6.31 -17.27 -16.23
N GLY A 2 -5.40 -17.05 -15.28
CA GLY A 2 -4.03 -16.58 -15.52
C GLY A 2 -3.06 -17.41 -14.68
N ALA A 3 -2.04 -17.96 -15.32
CA ALA A 3 -1.07 -18.88 -14.75
C ALA A 3 -0.08 -18.14 -13.82
N GLY A 4 0.07 -18.65 -12.61
CA GLY A 4 0.80 -18.02 -11.50
C GLY A 4 0.09 -18.35 -10.19
N GLY A 5 0.07 -19.63 -9.83
CA GLY A 5 -0.74 -20.21 -8.76
C GLY A 5 -0.40 -19.71 -7.36
N ARG A 6 -0.82 -18.50 -7.05
CA ARG A 6 -1.21 -18.09 -5.70
C ARG A 6 -2.62 -17.54 -5.81
N ILE A 7 -3.60 -18.45 -5.72
CA ILE A 7 -4.98 -18.07 -5.46
C ILE A 7 -5.00 -17.58 -4.01
N HIS A 8 -4.69 -16.30 -3.82
CA HIS A 8 -4.96 -15.64 -2.55
C HIS A 8 -6.47 -15.66 -2.38
N GLN A 9 -6.96 -16.34 -1.33
CA GLN A 9 -8.37 -16.19 -0.95
C GLN A 9 -8.66 -14.69 -0.87
N PRO A 10 -9.71 -14.17 -1.54
CA PRO A 10 -10.07 -12.78 -1.43
C PRO A 10 -10.49 -12.52 0.01
N THR A 11 -9.57 -12.00 0.82
CA THR A 11 -9.88 -11.45 2.12
C THR A 11 -10.29 -9.99 1.93
N ARG A 12 -11.16 -9.51 2.82
CA ARG A 12 -11.54 -8.10 2.87
C ARG A 12 -10.30 -7.19 2.89
N ASP A 13 -9.31 -7.54 3.70
CA ASP A 13 -8.05 -6.82 3.83
C ASP A 13 -7.29 -6.70 2.49
N ARG A 14 -7.26 -7.76 1.69
CA ARG A 14 -6.60 -7.75 0.38
C ARG A 14 -7.33 -6.83 -0.59
N ALA A 15 -8.67 -6.89 -0.62
CA ALA A 15 -9.49 -6.05 -1.48
C ALA A 15 -9.37 -4.55 -1.09
N GLU A 16 -9.40 -4.24 0.21
CA GLU A 16 -9.21 -2.88 0.72
C GLU A 16 -7.83 -2.33 0.34
N MET A 17 -6.79 -3.17 0.43
CA MET A 17 -5.44 -2.78 0.03
C MET A 17 -5.29 -2.58 -1.49
N GLN A 18 -5.91 -3.45 -2.29
CA GLN A 18 -5.97 -3.27 -3.75
C GLN A 18 -6.71 -1.99 -4.13
N ALA A 19 -7.77 -1.61 -3.39
CA ALA A 19 -8.49 -0.36 -3.62
C ALA A 19 -7.60 0.86 -3.33
N ALA A 20 -6.83 0.85 -2.24
CA ALA A 20 -5.88 1.92 -1.94
C ALA A 20 -4.79 2.05 -3.02
N LEU A 21 -4.22 0.94 -3.47
CA LEU A 21 -3.24 0.91 -4.56
C LEU A 21 -3.81 1.43 -5.88
N ALA A 22 -5.02 1.00 -6.22
CA ALA A 22 -5.70 1.44 -7.44
C ALA A 22 -6.00 2.95 -7.40
N ALA A 23 -6.33 3.51 -6.23
CA ALA A 23 -6.57 4.95 -6.08
C ALA A 23 -5.28 5.76 -6.29
N LEU A 24 -4.17 5.34 -5.69
CA LEU A 24 -2.87 5.99 -5.87
C LEU A 24 -2.38 5.85 -7.32
N GLY A 25 -2.42 4.64 -7.87
CA GLY A 25 -2.00 4.36 -9.25
C GLY A 25 -3.01 4.75 -10.33
N HIS A 26 -4.14 5.39 -9.98
CA HIS A 26 -5.14 5.79 -10.97
C HIS A 26 -4.58 6.79 -11.97
N ARG A 27 -3.69 7.68 -11.50
CA ARG A 27 -3.07 8.77 -12.24
C ARG A 27 -1.72 9.13 -11.64
N ASP A 28 -0.89 9.79 -12.44
CA ASP A 28 0.34 10.43 -11.97
C ASP A 28 -0.02 11.77 -11.32
N TRP A 29 -0.57 11.74 -10.09
CA TRP A 29 -1.10 12.93 -9.42
C TRP A 29 -0.08 14.08 -9.32
N TRP A 30 1.20 13.76 -9.19
CA TRP A 30 2.27 14.77 -9.20
C TRP A 30 2.38 15.51 -10.55
N LEU A 31 2.08 14.88 -11.69
CA LEU A 31 2.07 15.55 -12.99
C LEU A 31 0.89 16.52 -13.13
N GLU A 32 -0.16 16.34 -12.34
CA GLU A 32 -1.28 17.28 -12.25
C GLU A 32 -1.00 18.43 -11.26
N GLY A 33 0.18 18.49 -10.64
CA GLY A 33 0.59 19.55 -9.72
C GLY A 33 0.10 19.36 -8.27
N TRP A 34 -0.34 18.15 -7.91
CA TRP A 34 -0.73 17.86 -6.53
C TRP A 34 0.50 17.68 -5.65
N GLU A 35 0.56 18.41 -4.54
CA GLU A 35 1.62 18.28 -3.53
C GLU A 35 1.30 17.22 -2.48
N ARG A 36 0.02 16.82 -2.35
CA ARG A 36 -0.42 15.81 -1.38
C ARG A 36 -1.65 15.03 -1.85
N VAL A 37 -1.64 13.72 -1.60
CA VAL A 37 -2.78 12.80 -1.76
C VAL A 37 -3.12 12.17 -0.40
N VAL A 38 -4.40 12.19 -0.02
CA VAL A 38 -4.87 11.59 1.24
C VAL A 38 -5.80 10.42 0.95
N ILE A 39 -5.44 9.23 1.40
CA ILE A 39 -6.29 8.04 1.34
C ILE A 39 -7.14 7.96 2.61
N VAL A 40 -8.44 8.19 2.46
CA VAL A 40 -9.43 8.02 3.54
C VAL A 40 -9.96 6.60 3.50
N THR A 41 -9.83 5.86 4.60
CA THR A 41 -10.27 4.47 4.71
C THR A 41 -10.86 4.16 6.08
N ASN A 42 -11.84 3.25 6.14
CA ASN A 42 -12.32 2.66 7.39
C ASN A 42 -11.62 1.33 7.73
N SER A 43 -10.62 0.96 6.92
CA SER A 43 -9.81 -0.23 7.13
C SER A 43 -8.69 0.08 8.10
N GLU A 44 -8.78 -0.47 9.31
CA GLU A 44 -7.65 -0.44 10.24
C GLU A 44 -6.43 -1.17 9.64
N TYR A 45 -6.63 -2.21 8.84
CA TYR A 45 -5.56 -2.96 8.18
C TYR A 45 -4.73 -2.05 7.27
N VAL A 46 -5.40 -1.28 6.40
CA VAL A 46 -4.71 -0.33 5.49
C VAL A 46 -4.17 0.86 6.28
N GLY A 47 -5.00 1.52 7.09
CA GLY A 47 -4.62 2.75 7.76
C GLY A 47 -3.50 2.57 8.79
N LYS A 48 -3.65 1.62 9.73
CA LYS A 48 -2.62 1.34 10.74
C LYS A 48 -1.43 0.64 10.10
N GLY A 49 -1.67 -0.25 9.13
CA GLY A 49 -0.61 -0.96 8.43
C GLY A 49 0.34 -0.01 7.69
N ALA A 50 -0.20 0.96 6.94
CA ALA A 50 0.60 1.93 6.20
C ALA A 50 1.32 2.94 7.12
N THR A 51 0.69 3.37 8.21
CA THR A 51 1.25 4.42 9.09
C THR A 51 2.17 3.90 10.18
N GLN A 52 2.05 2.64 10.60
CA GLN A 52 2.81 2.08 11.73
C GLN A 52 3.68 0.89 11.31
N ASN A 53 3.09 -0.10 10.64
CA ASN A 53 3.76 -1.36 10.37
C ASN A 53 4.75 -1.26 9.22
N MET A 54 4.39 -0.55 8.16
CA MET A 54 5.22 -0.42 6.97
C MET A 54 6.52 0.33 7.25
N LEU A 55 6.50 1.40 8.07
CA LEU A 55 7.70 2.08 8.56
C LEU A 55 8.64 1.12 9.31
N LYS A 56 8.07 0.23 10.12
CA LYS A 56 8.84 -0.77 10.84
C LYS A 56 9.42 -1.83 9.90
N TRP A 57 8.65 -2.30 8.92
CA TRP A 57 9.08 -3.34 7.98
C TRP A 57 10.13 -2.86 6.99
N THR A 58 10.09 -1.60 6.57
CA THR A 58 11.15 -1.02 5.73
C THR A 58 12.47 -0.86 6.50
N ALA A 59 12.41 -0.61 7.80
CA ALA A 59 13.61 -0.46 8.65
C ALA A 59 14.18 -1.80 9.15
N GLU A 60 13.31 -2.72 9.58
CA GLU A 60 13.68 -3.94 10.31
C GLU A 60 13.53 -5.23 9.47
N GLY A 61 12.96 -5.11 8.27
CA GLY A 61 12.62 -6.25 7.41
C GLY A 61 11.26 -6.86 7.71
N TRP A 62 10.80 -7.75 6.83
CA TRP A 62 9.49 -8.39 6.92
C TRP A 62 9.42 -9.42 8.05
N PRO A 63 8.47 -9.32 9.00
CA PRO A 63 8.29 -10.32 10.03
C PRO A 63 7.90 -11.67 9.42
N GLY A 64 8.57 -12.72 9.87
CA GLY A 64 8.33 -14.10 9.43
C GLY A 64 8.92 -14.46 8.05
N GLY A 65 9.82 -13.65 7.48
CA GLY A 65 10.53 -13.99 6.25
C GLY A 65 9.63 -14.00 4.99
N SER A 66 9.97 -14.82 3.99
CA SER A 66 9.23 -14.89 2.70
C SER A 66 7.81 -15.45 2.80
N GLU A 67 7.44 -16.12 3.90
CA GLU A 67 6.15 -16.80 4.04
C GLU A 67 5.23 -16.19 5.12
N GLY A 68 5.73 -15.29 5.97
CA GLY A 68 5.04 -14.94 7.22
C GLY A 68 4.13 -13.71 7.23
N SER A 69 4.26 -12.78 6.27
CA SER A 69 3.49 -11.53 6.26
C SER A 69 2.31 -11.58 5.28
N PRO A 70 1.04 -11.53 5.75
CA PRO A 70 -0.13 -11.49 4.88
C PRO A 70 -0.08 -10.31 3.92
N ASN A 71 -0.44 -10.54 2.64
CA ASN A 71 -0.44 -9.53 1.57
C ASN A 71 0.89 -8.79 1.35
N ARG A 72 2.03 -9.42 1.69
CA ARG A 72 3.36 -8.84 1.51
C ARG A 72 3.59 -8.27 0.11
N ASP A 73 3.11 -8.96 -0.91
CA ASP A 73 3.19 -8.50 -2.31
C ASP A 73 2.56 -7.12 -2.50
N LEU A 74 1.40 -6.87 -1.89
CA LEU A 74 0.73 -5.58 -1.96
C LEU A 74 1.44 -4.51 -1.11
N TRP A 75 2.03 -4.89 0.02
CA TRP A 75 2.79 -3.94 0.85
C TRP A 75 4.13 -3.55 0.23
N GLU A 76 4.82 -4.47 -0.43
CA GLU A 76 6.02 -4.17 -1.22
C GLU A 76 5.67 -3.22 -2.38
N PHE A 77 4.56 -3.47 -3.07
CA PHE A 77 4.09 -2.59 -4.13
C PHE A 77 3.71 -1.19 -3.60
N LEU A 78 2.98 -1.13 -2.48
CA LEU A 78 2.65 0.15 -1.84
C LEU A 78 3.90 0.93 -1.45
N SER A 79 4.89 0.27 -0.84
CA SER A 79 6.15 0.90 -0.47
C SER A 79 6.89 1.49 -1.68
N GLY A 80 6.95 0.75 -2.78
CA GLY A 80 7.54 1.25 -4.04
C GLY A 80 6.80 2.48 -4.58
N LEU A 81 5.47 2.44 -4.59
CA LEU A 81 4.65 3.56 -5.04
C LEU A 81 4.86 4.80 -4.15
N LEU A 82 4.89 4.64 -2.83
CA LEU A 82 5.15 5.75 -1.90
C LEU A 82 6.56 6.33 -2.07
N GLY A 83 7.55 5.50 -2.40
CA GLY A 83 8.89 5.96 -2.76
C GLY A 83 8.88 6.83 -4.02
N GLU A 84 8.15 6.42 -5.06
CA GLU A 84 7.97 7.22 -6.27
C GLU A 84 7.31 8.56 -5.97
N TYR A 85 6.20 8.57 -5.23
CA TYR A 85 5.53 9.79 -4.78
C TYR A 85 6.48 10.74 -4.03
N ALA A 86 7.28 10.21 -3.11
CA ALA A 86 8.27 10.98 -2.37
C ALA A 86 9.35 11.58 -3.29
N GLU A 87 9.88 10.81 -4.26
CA GLU A 87 10.83 11.29 -5.26
C GLU A 87 10.26 12.40 -6.14
N LYS A 88 8.95 12.37 -6.40
CA LYS A 88 8.24 13.41 -7.16
C LYS A 88 7.78 14.60 -6.32
N GLY A 89 8.02 14.59 -5.00
CA GLY A 89 7.60 15.66 -4.10
C GLY A 89 6.10 15.71 -3.84
N CYS A 90 5.39 14.60 -4.00
CA CYS A 90 3.96 14.47 -3.72
C CYS A 90 3.77 13.59 -2.48
N GLU A 91 3.33 14.17 -1.37
CA GLU A 91 3.15 13.45 -0.11
C GLU A 91 1.91 12.55 -0.16
N VAL A 92 2.02 11.33 0.36
CA VAL A 92 0.86 10.45 0.56
C VAL A 92 0.61 10.26 2.05
N SER A 93 -0.61 10.52 2.49
CA SER A 93 -1.05 10.32 3.88
C SER A 93 -2.26 9.38 3.94
N PHE A 94 -2.41 8.66 5.05
CA PHE A 94 -3.56 7.80 5.30
C PHE A 94 -4.35 8.32 6.49
N TRP A 95 -5.68 8.39 6.35
CA TRP A 95 -6.60 8.80 7.41
C TRP A 95 -7.61 7.70 7.69
N ILE A 96 -7.73 7.31 8.97
CA ILE A 96 -8.76 6.36 9.43
C ILE A 96 -9.96 7.16 9.91
N GLY A 97 -11.11 6.94 9.25
CA GLY A 97 -12.39 7.57 9.56
C GLY A 97 -13.38 6.67 10.29
#